data_AF-A0A962Y6H5-F1
#
_entry.id   AF-A0A962Y6H5-F1
#
_cell.length_a   1.000
_cell.length_b   1.000
_cell.length_c   1.000
_cell.angle_alpha   90.00
_cell.angle_beta   90.00
_cell.angle_gamma   90.00
#
_symmetry.space_group_name_H-M   'P 1'
#
loop_
_entity.id
_entity.type
_entity.pdbx_description
1 polymer ?
#
loop_
_entity_poly.entity_id
_entity_poly.type
_entity_poly.pdbx_seq_one_letter_code
_entity_poly.pdbx_strand_id
1 'polypeptide(L)'
;MPKYLFSYDQEKGSFPERYRVVSANEDAAFLCKSEDLTGTVLDSEAIEFLDGMMARCQADASVTVEFVDAPHWRFVELRFNPAAAEAAEGRPGKL
;
A
#
# COMPACT_ATOMS: atom_id res chain seq x y z
N MET A 1 11.58 5.94 -9.07
CA MET A 1 10.23 6.14 -8.51
C MET A 1 10.10 5.19 -7.34
N PRO A 2 9.53 5.59 -6.18
CA PRO A 2 9.29 4.65 -5.09
C PRO A 2 8.38 3.51 -5.54
N LYS A 3 8.58 2.32 -4.95
CA LYS A 3 7.75 1.14 -5.21
C LYS A 3 7.06 0.71 -3.94
N TYR A 4 5.85 0.18 -4.07
CA TYR A 4 5.02 -0.23 -2.95
C TYR A 4 4.46 -1.63 -3.15
N LEU A 5 4.48 -2.41 -2.09
CA LEU A 5 3.86 -3.74 -1.98
C LEU A 5 2.71 -3.61 -0.98
N PHE A 6 1.52 -4.06 -1.33
CA PHE A 6 0.37 -3.97 -0.42
C PHE A 6 -0.66 -5.06 -0.66
N SER A 7 -1.46 -5.32 0.38
CA SER A 7 -2.72 -6.04 0.26
C SER A 7 -3.88 -5.05 0.33
N TYR A 8 -4.87 -5.23 -0.55
CA TYR A 8 -6.09 -4.44 -0.60
C TYR A 8 -7.29 -5.35 -0.46
N ASP A 9 -8.01 -5.21 0.65
CA ASP A 9 -9.27 -5.87 0.93
C ASP A 9 -10.39 -5.08 0.22
N GLN A 10 -10.90 -5.64 -0.87
CA GLN A 10 -11.89 -5.00 -1.73
C GLN A 10 -13.27 -4.89 -1.07
N GLU A 11 -13.60 -5.81 -0.15
CA GLU A 11 -14.87 -5.79 0.57
C GLU A 11 -14.89 -4.67 1.62
N LYS A 12 -13.78 -4.50 2.35
CA LYS A 12 -13.64 -3.46 3.39
C LYS A 12 -13.13 -2.13 2.86
N GLY A 13 -12.63 -2.09 1.63
CA GLY A 13 -11.99 -0.89 1.05
C GLY A 13 -10.77 -0.45 1.85
N SER A 14 -9.99 -1.42 2.35
CA SER A 14 -8.90 -1.17 3.31
C SER A 14 -7.59 -1.78 2.87
N PHE A 15 -6.48 -1.32 3.45
CA PHE A 15 -5.13 -1.82 3.18
C PHE A 15 -4.53 -2.46 4.43
N PRO A 16 -4.76 -3.76 4.69
CA PRO A 16 -4.25 -4.43 5.88
C PRO A 16 -2.72 -4.41 5.98
N GLU A 17 -2.04 -4.57 4.85
CA GLU A 17 -0.59 -4.56 4.76
C GLU A 17 -0.12 -3.54 3.72
N ARG A 18 0.79 -2.65 4.12
CA ARG A 18 1.33 -1.55 3.31
C ARG A 18 2.83 -1.46 3.49
N TYR A 19 3.59 -1.66 2.41
CA TYR A 19 5.04 -1.64 2.46
C TYR A 19 5.63 -0.76 1.38
N ARG A 20 6.67 -0.02 1.72
CA ARG A 20 7.54 0.64 0.74
C ARG A 20 8.77 -0.20 0.50
N VAL A 21 9.13 -0.34 -0.77
CA VAL A 21 10.40 -0.95 -1.16
C VAL A 21 11.49 0.11 -1.06
N VAL A 22 12.55 -0.21 -0.32
CA VAL A 22 13.66 0.68 -0.02
C VAL A 22 14.98 0.06 -0.39
N SER A 23 15.95 0.89 -0.74
CA SER A 23 17.34 0.50 -0.88
C SER A 23 18.02 0.41 0.48
N ALA A 24 19.13 -0.32 0.58
CA ALA A 24 19.88 -0.49 1.82
C ALA A 24 20.41 0.84 2.44
N ASN A 25 20.45 1.93 1.65
CA ASN A 25 20.94 3.24 2.07
C ASN A 25 19.83 4.21 2.48
N GLU A 26 18.56 3.81 2.40
CA GLU A 26 17.42 4.66 2.80
C GLU A 26 17.08 4.48 4.29
N ASP A 27 16.59 5.55 4.92
CA ASP A 27 16.09 5.48 6.30
C ASP A 27 14.69 4.84 6.31
N ALA A 28 14.69 3.51 6.38
CA ALA A 28 13.49 2.68 6.44
C ALA A 28 12.52 3.08 7.56
N ALA A 29 13.04 3.40 8.75
CA ALA A 29 12.23 3.73 9.91
C ALA A 29 11.54 5.09 9.77
N PHE A 30 12.27 6.08 9.24
CA PHE A 30 11.70 7.38 8.92
C PHE A 30 10.62 7.27 7.85
N LEU A 31 10.90 6.59 6.74
CA LEU A 31 9.96 6.44 5.62
C LEU A 31 8.69 5.71 6.05
N CYS A 32 8.82 4.60 6.78
CA CYS A 32 7.71 3.83 7.33
C CYS A 32 6.75 4.72 8.15
N LYS A 33 7.29 5.51 9.08
CA LYS A 33 6.48 6.40 9.92
C LYS A 33 5.89 7.57 9.14
N SER A 34 6.66 8.15 8.22
CA SER A 34 6.25 9.35 7.48
C SER A 34 5.06 9.09 6.53
N GLU A 35 4.91 7.85 6.06
CA GLU A 35 3.87 7.46 5.11
C GLU A 35 2.78 6.58 5.72
N ASP A 36 2.77 6.40 7.05
CA ASP A 36 1.84 5.50 7.76
C ASP A 36 1.85 4.07 7.18
N LEU A 37 3.03 3.47 7.06
CA LEU A 37 3.19 2.14 6.49
C LEU A 37 3.19 1.06 7.57
N THR A 38 2.83 -0.18 7.18
CA THR A 38 3.04 -1.37 8.02
C THR A 38 4.52 -1.65 8.19
N GLY A 39 5.32 -1.39 7.15
CA GLY A 39 6.76 -1.58 7.18
C GLY A 39 7.46 -1.16 5.89
N THR A 40 8.69 -1.62 5.76
CA THR A 40 9.51 -1.48 4.55
C THR A 40 10.09 -2.82 4.17
N VAL A 41 10.38 -3.01 2.88
CA VAL A 41 11.00 -4.21 2.33
C VAL A 41 12.23 -3.80 1.53
N LEU A 42 13.34 -4.53 1.62
CA LEU A 42 14.51 -4.24 0.81
C LEU A 42 14.24 -4.56 -0.66
N ASP A 43 14.74 -3.75 -1.59
CA ASP A 43 14.56 -3.99 -3.04
C ASP A 43 15.08 -5.38 -3.48
N SER A 44 16.13 -5.88 -2.82
CA SER A 44 16.65 -7.24 -3.04
C SER A 44 15.69 -8.36 -2.62
N GLU A 45 14.76 -8.08 -1.71
CA GLU A 45 13.83 -9.04 -1.11
C GLU A 45 12.39 -8.85 -1.64
N ALA A 46 12.14 -7.80 -2.42
CA ALA A 46 10.80 -7.37 -2.80
C ALA A 46 9.99 -8.44 -3.56
N ILE A 47 10.65 -9.21 -4.44
CA ILE A 47 9.99 -10.25 -5.24
C ILE A 47 9.63 -11.46 -4.37
N GLU A 48 10.54 -11.93 -3.54
CA GLU A 48 10.26 -13.07 -2.63
C GLU A 48 9.19 -12.69 -1.60
N PHE A 49 9.23 -11.45 -1.11
CA PHE A 49 8.21 -10.93 -0.21
C PHE A 49 6.83 -10.86 -0.89
N LEU A 50 6.78 -10.41 -2.14
CA LEU A 50 5.54 -10.40 -2.95
C LEU A 50 4.95 -11.80 -3.09
N ASP A 51 5.76 -12.78 -3.50
CA ASP A 51 5.32 -14.17 -3.67
C ASP A 51 4.78 -14.74 -2.35
N GLY A 52 5.49 -14.47 -1.24
CA GLY A 52 5.05 -14.87 0.09
C GLY A 52 3.73 -14.21 0.50
N MET A 53 3.51 -12.94 0.15
CA MET A 53 2.27 -12.23 0.44
C MET A 53 1.11 -12.75 -0.40
N MET A 54 1.32 -12.97 -1.70
CA MET A 54 0.33 -13.58 -2.60
C MET A 54 -0.09 -14.97 -2.11
N ALA A 55 0.86 -15.81 -1.70
CA ALA A 55 0.57 -17.15 -1.18
C ALA A 55 -0.27 -17.12 0.11
N ARG A 56 -0.02 -16.16 1.01
CA ARG A 56 -0.83 -15.97 2.23
C ARG A 56 -2.24 -15.50 1.94
N CYS A 57 -2.38 -14.56 1.00
CA CYS A 57 -3.67 -13.96 0.65
C CYS A 57 -4.50 -14.80 -0.34
N GLN A 58 -3.94 -15.85 -0.95
CA GLN A 58 -4.61 -16.66 -1.97
C GLN A 58 -5.93 -17.29 -1.51
N ALA A 59 -6.08 -17.55 -0.20
CA ALA A 59 -7.30 -18.11 0.36
C ALA A 59 -8.46 -17.10 0.45
N ASP A 60 -8.16 -15.79 0.38
CA ASP A 60 -9.15 -14.73 0.49
C ASP A 60 -9.38 -14.06 -0.87
N ALA A 61 -10.49 -14.43 -1.51
CA ALA A 61 -10.85 -13.90 -2.83
C ALA A 61 -11.14 -12.40 -2.83
N SER A 62 -11.39 -11.80 -1.66
CA SER A 62 -11.61 -10.35 -1.53
C SER A 62 -10.32 -9.55 -1.48
N VAL A 63 -9.18 -10.22 -1.21
CA VAL A 63 -7.89 -9.56 -1.03
C VAL A 63 -7.09 -9.64 -2.31
N THR A 64 -6.64 -8.48 -2.78
CA THR A 64 -5.71 -8.35 -3.89
C THR A 64 -4.34 -7.95 -3.38
N VAL A 65 -3.29 -8.51 -3.96
CA VAL A 65 -1.90 -8.20 -3.64
C VAL A 65 -1.25 -7.61 -4.87
N GLU A 66 -0.63 -6.44 -4.73
CA GLU A 66 -0.13 -5.64 -5.84
C GLU A 66 1.28 -5.11 -5.56
N PHE A 67 2.05 -4.92 -6.63
CA PHE A 67 3.37 -4.30 -6.62
C PHE A 67 3.41 -3.16 -7.64
N VAL A 68 3.53 -1.92 -7.18
CA VAL A 68 3.34 -0.74 -8.04
C VAL A 68 4.40 0.33 -7.82
N ASP A 69 4.71 1.07 -8.89
CA ASP A 69 5.46 2.33 -8.82
C ASP A 69 4.50 3.50 -8.52
N ALA A 70 4.81 4.32 -7.52
CA ALA A 70 4.02 5.49 -7.16
C ALA A 70 4.90 6.60 -6.55
N PRO A 71 4.51 7.89 -6.65
CA PRO A 71 5.32 8.97 -6.08
C PRO A 71 5.31 8.99 -4.54
N HIS A 72 4.22 8.53 -3.91
CA HIS A 72 4.07 8.35 -2.46
C HIS A 72 2.89 7.40 -2.17
N TRP A 73 2.82 6.84 -0.96
CA TRP A 73 1.79 5.86 -0.58
C TRP A 73 0.36 6.39 -0.80
N ARG A 74 0.09 7.63 -0.39
CA ARG A 74 -1.24 8.25 -0.55
C ARG A 74 -1.75 8.28 -2.00
N PHE A 75 -0.87 8.25 -3.01
CA PHE A 75 -1.29 8.16 -4.40
C PHE A 75 -1.89 6.78 -4.73
N VAL A 76 -1.33 5.72 -4.14
CA VAL A 76 -1.86 4.35 -4.24
C VAL A 76 -3.23 4.29 -3.57
N GLU A 77 -3.38 4.81 -2.35
CA GLU A 77 -4.65 4.80 -1.62
C GLU A 77 -5.78 5.44 -2.43
N LEU A 78 -5.55 6.62 -3.02
CA LEU A 78 -6.55 7.33 -3.81
C LEU A 78 -6.94 6.56 -5.08
N ARG A 79 -5.99 5.83 -5.69
CA ARG A 79 -6.24 5.06 -6.92
C ARG A 79 -7.12 3.84 -6.67
N PHE A 80 -6.93 3.18 -5.53
CA PHE A 80 -7.64 1.93 -5.19
C PHE A 80 -8.88 2.19 -4.34
N ASN A 81 -8.96 3.33 -3.65
CA ASN A 81 -10.14 3.77 -2.91
C ASN A 81 -10.51 5.24 -3.24
N PRO A 82 -11.11 5.50 -4.41
CA PRO A 82 -11.51 6.85 -4.82
C PRO A 82 -12.63 7.44 -3.93
N ALA A 83 -13.44 6.60 -3.27
CA ALA A 83 -14.45 7.10 -2.33
C ALA A 83 -13.80 7.73 -1.08
N ALA A 84 -12.69 7.16 -0.59
CA ALA A 84 -11.88 7.77 0.46
C ALA A 84 -11.18 9.06 -0.03
N ALA A 85 -10.82 9.13 -1.32
CA ALA A 85 -10.30 10.35 -1.93
C ALA A 85 -11.31 11.50 -1.88
N GLU A 86 -12.55 11.25 -2.31
CA GLU A 86 -13.64 12.24 -2.30
C GLU A 86 -13.99 12.69 -0.86
N ALA A 87 -13.97 11.76 0.10
CA ALA A 87 -14.20 12.08 1.51
C ALA A 87 -13.06 12.92 2.12
N ALA A 88 -11.80 12.69 1.72
CA ALA A 88 -10.62 13.42 2.20
C ALA A 88 -10.46 14.81 1.54
N GLU A 89 -10.95 15.00 0.32
CA GLU A 89 -11.00 16.32 -0.35
C GLU A 89 -12.16 17.21 0.12
N GLY A 90 -13.16 16.61 0.78
CA GLY A 90 -14.19 17.33 1.52
C GLY A 90 -15.26 18.00 0.67
N ARG A 91 -16.51 17.54 0.84
CA ARG A 91 -17.64 18.46 0.89
C ARG A 91 -18.54 18.11 2.08
N PRO A 92 -18.51 18.87 3.18
CA PRO A 92 -19.71 19.01 3.99
C PRO A 92 -20.75 19.73 3.11
N GLY A 93 -21.75 18.99 2.65
CA GLY A 93 -22.93 19.56 2.01
C GLY A 93 -23.15 19.10 0.57
N LYS A 94 -24.01 18.10 0.43
CA LYS A 94 -25.28 18.29 -0.27
C LYS A 94 -26.38 17.59 0.54
N LEU A 95 -27.11 18.41 1.31
CA LEU A 95 -28.53 18.18 1.58
C LEU A 95 -29.28 18.09 0.25
#